data_AF-A0A2E3PGF8-F1
#
_entry.id   AF-A0A2E3PGF8-F1
#
_cell.length_a   1.000
_cell.length_b   1.000
_cell.length_c   1.000
_cell.angle_alpha   90.00
_cell.angle_beta   90.00
_cell.angle_gamma   90.00
#
_symmetry.space_group_name_H-M   'P 1'
#
loop_
_entity.id
_entity.type
_entity.pdbx_description
1 polymer ?
#
loop_
_entity_poly.entity_id
_entity_poly.type
_entity_poly.pdbx_seq_one_letter_code
_entity_poly.pdbx_strand_id
1 'polypeptide(L)' 'MKPFHIAAAGLALTVAACAQPEPEPVYLQPIYEGKAGEPTCSAGYVLSTLESGALVCAPLPPA' A
#
# COMPACT_ATOMS: atom_id res chain seq x y z
N MET A 1 31.54 -33.91 27.65
CA MET A 1 30.45 -33.96 26.65
C MET A 1 30.10 -32.54 26.24
N LYS A 2 30.17 -32.23 24.95
CA LYS A 2 29.67 -31.02 24.26
C LYS A 2 29.16 -31.58 22.91
N PRO A 3 28.05 -31.09 22.30
CA PRO A 3 27.90 -29.67 22.02
C PRO A 3 26.47 -29.09 21.91
N PHE A 4 26.44 -27.76 21.95
CA PHE A 4 25.59 -26.88 21.11
C PHE A 4 24.06 -26.88 21.31
N HIS A 5 23.42 -25.87 20.71
CA HIS A 5 21.97 -25.63 20.60
C HIS A 5 21.31 -24.66 21.60
N ILE A 6 21.92 -23.50 21.86
CA ILE A 6 21.16 -22.32 22.34
C ILE A 6 21.47 -21.10 21.44
N ALA A 7 21.28 -21.24 20.13
CA ALA A 7 21.48 -20.15 19.18
C ALA A 7 20.33 -19.99 18.17
N ALA A 8 19.24 -20.76 18.29
CA ALA A 8 18.16 -20.78 17.31
C ALA A 8 16.94 -19.89 17.67
N ALA A 9 16.83 -19.42 18.93
CA ALA A 9 15.64 -18.69 19.37
C ALA A 9 15.58 -17.22 18.89
N GLY A 10 16.70 -16.62 18.52
CA GLY A 10 16.77 -15.20 18.15
C GLY A 10 16.24 -14.87 16.74
N LEU A 11 16.26 -15.83 15.81
CA LEU A 11 15.84 -15.59 14.41
C LEU A 11 14.32 -15.62 14.21
N ALA A 12 13.55 -16.16 15.16
CA ALA A 12 12.09 -16.27 15.01
C ALA A 12 11.37 -14.93 15.21
N LEU A 13 11.93 -14.02 16.01
CA LEU A 13 11.30 -12.74 16.35
C LEU A 13 11.39 -11.69 15.23
N THR A 14 12.38 -11.80 14.33
CA THR A 14 12.55 -10.84 13.23
C THR A 14 11.63 -11.13 12.04
N VAL A 15 11.12 -12.36 11.90
CA VAL A 15 10.22 -12.74 10.78
C VAL A 15 8.79 -12.25 11.01
N ALA A 16 8.36 -12.11 12.27
CA ALA A 16 7.01 -11.66 12.61
C ALA A 16 6.75 -10.18 12.24
N ALA A 17 7.79 -9.35 12.12
CA ALA A 17 7.65 -7.94 11.78
C ALA A 17 7.30 -7.68 10.30
N CYS A 18 7.51 -8.65 9.41
CA CYS A 18 7.11 -8.55 8.00
C CYS A 18 5.74 -9.19 7.71
N ALA A 19 5.10 -9.79 8.71
CA ALA A 19 3.82 -10.49 8.54
C ALA A 19 2.60 -9.57 8.71
N GLN A 20 2.80 -8.25 8.68
CA GLN A 20 1.69 -7.32 8.70
C GLN A 20 1.05 -7.31 7.31
N PRO A 21 -0.23 -7.69 7.17
CA PRO A 21 -0.92 -7.56 5.89
C PRO A 21 -0.80 -6.11 5.42
N GLU A 22 -0.32 -5.92 4.19
CA GLU A 22 -0.28 -4.58 3.60
C GLU A 22 -1.72 -4.03 3.62
N PRO A 23 -1.95 -2.83 4.17
CA PRO A 23 -3.28 -2.23 4.20
C PRO A 23 -3.83 -2.17 2.78
N GLU A 24 -5.08 -2.61 2.60
CA GLU A 24 -5.71 -2.46 1.30
C GLU A 24 -5.76 -0.97 0.91
N PRO A 25 -5.35 -0.62 -0.32
CA PRO A 25 -5.36 0.76 -0.77
C PRO A 25 -6.80 1.29 -0.80
N VAL A 26 -7.05 2.38 -0.09
CA VAL A 26 -8.35 3.06 -0.11
C VAL A 26 -8.42 3.90 -1.38
N TYR A 27 -9.30 3.54 -2.31
CA TYR A 27 -9.55 4.33 -3.52
C TYR A 27 -10.61 5.42 -3.27
N LEU A 28 -10.41 6.60 -3.83
CA LEU A 28 -11.36 7.71 -3.79
C LEU A 28 -11.95 7.99 -5.17
N GLN A 29 -13.13 8.61 -5.20
CA GLN A 29 -13.69 9.11 -6.46
C GLN A 29 -12.96 10.39 -6.89
N PRO A 30 -12.65 10.55 -8.19
CA PRO A 30 -12.10 11.79 -8.72
C PRO A 30 -13.08 12.96 -8.55
N ILE A 31 -12.53 14.15 -8.33
CA ILE A 31 -13.29 15.39 -8.36
C ILE A 31 -13.14 15.98 -9.77
N TYR A 32 -14.25 16.32 -10.39
CA TYR A 32 -14.27 16.89 -11.73
C TYR A 32 -14.35 18.41 -11.62
N GLU A 33 -13.24 19.08 -11.87
CA GLU A 33 -13.10 20.52 -11.77
C GLU A 33 -13.05 21.18 -13.16
N GLY A 34 -13.37 22.47 -13.20
CA GLY A 34 -13.33 23.27 -14.43
C GLY A 34 -14.47 23.01 -15.42
N LYS A 35 -14.51 23.77 -16.51
CA LYS A 35 -15.60 23.68 -17.51
C LYS A 35 -15.51 22.46 -18.42
N ALA A 36 -14.34 21.83 -18.49
CA ALA A 36 -14.10 20.62 -19.26
C ALA A 36 -14.32 19.33 -18.46
N GLY A 37 -14.52 19.43 -17.14
CA GLY A 37 -14.66 18.27 -16.26
C GLY A 37 -13.37 17.46 -16.21
N GLU A 38 -12.25 18.11 -15.89
CA GLU A 38 -10.97 17.41 -15.76
C GLU A 38 -10.94 16.64 -14.44
N PRO A 39 -10.64 15.32 -14.45
CA PRO A 39 -10.57 14.54 -13.23
C PRO A 39 -9.32 14.90 -12.43
N THR A 40 -9.51 15.21 -11.15
CA THR A 40 -8.45 15.59 -10.22
C THR A 40 -8.56 14.78 -8.91
N CYS A 41 -7.44 14.64 -8.22
CA CYS A 41 -7.34 13.91 -6.96
C CYS A 41 -6.85 14.81 -5.84
N SER A 42 -7.32 14.55 -4.62
CA SER A 42 -6.82 15.20 -3.41
C SER A 42 -5.34 14.91 -3.18
N ALA A 43 -4.67 15.78 -2.42
CA ALA A 43 -3.27 15.57 -2.05
C ALA A 43 -3.06 14.19 -1.39
N GLY A 44 -1.98 13.51 -1.75
CA GLY A 44 -1.71 12.14 -1.32
C GLY A 44 -2.26 11.05 -2.24
N TYR A 45 -2.96 11.43 -3.31
CA TYR A 45 -3.54 10.52 -4.29
C TYR A 45 -3.17 10.89 -5.72
N VAL A 46 -3.14 9.89 -6.60
CA VAL A 46 -2.89 10.03 -8.05
C VAL A 46 -4.03 9.40 -8.84
N LEU A 47 -4.34 10.00 -9.99
CA LEU A 47 -5.35 9.48 -10.89
C LEU A 47 -4.89 8.14 -11.49
N SER A 48 -5.73 7.12 -11.41
CA SER A 48 -5.47 5.77 -11.90
C SER A 48 -6.73 5.16 -12.51
N THR A 49 -6.56 4.10 -13.29
CA THR A 49 -7.65 3.36 -13.94
C THR A 49 -7.66 1.93 -13.41
N LEU A 50 -8.78 1.50 -12.84
CA LEU A 50 -8.98 0.11 -12.41
C LEU A 50 -9.10 -0.82 -13.62
N GLU A 51 -8.94 -2.13 -13.40
CA GLU A 51 -9.18 -3.15 -14.44
C GLU A 51 -10.60 -3.12 -15.00
N SER A 52 -11.58 -2.63 -14.21
CA SER A 52 -12.95 -2.40 -14.66
C SER A 52 -13.10 -1.23 -15.63
N GLY A 53 -12.03 -0.45 -15.86
CA GLY A 53 -12.05 0.78 -16.65
C GLY A 53 -12.51 2.02 -15.86
N ALA A 54 -12.80 1.90 -14.57
CA ALA A 54 -13.19 3.03 -13.73
C ALA A 54 -11.99 3.93 -13.40
N LEU A 55 -12.16 5.25 -13.57
CA LEU A 55 -11.22 6.24 -13.09
C LEU A 55 -11.37 6.42 -11.57
N VAL A 56 -10.26 6.29 -10.86
CA VAL A 56 -10.18 6.40 -9.40
C VAL A 56 -8.95 7.20 -8.99
N CYS A 57 -8.97 7.69 -7.76
CA CYS A 57 -7.80 8.25 -7.10
C CYS A 57 -7.18 7.17 -6.22
N ALA A 58 -5.98 6.70 -6.59
CA ALA A 58 -5.20 5.73 -5.86
C ALA A 58 -4.20 6.43 -4.91
N PRO A 59 -3.89 5.87 -3.73
CA PRO A 59 -2.85 6.43 -2.86
C PRO A 59 -1.52 6.54 -3.60
N LEU A 60 -0.75 7.59 -3.31
CA LEU A 60 0.61 7.70 -3.83
C LEU A 60 1.47 6.53 -3.31
N PRO A 61 2.30 5.92 -4.17
CA PRO A 61 3.23 4.91 -3.71
C PRO A 61 4.23 5.53 -2.71
N PRO A 62 4.70 4.76 -1.71
CA PRO A 62 5.79 5.20 -0.86
C PRO A 62 7.02 5.51 -1.73
N ALA A 63 7.69 6.62 -1.41
CA ALA A 63 8.89 7.11 -2.12
C ALA A 63 10.14 6.25 -1.85
#